data_AF-A0A836RIQ1-F1
#
_entry.id   AF-A0A836RIQ1-F1
#
_cell.length_a   1.000
_cell.length_b   1.000
_cell.length_c   1.000
_cell.angle_alpha   90.00
_cell.angle_beta   90.00
_cell.angle_gamma   90.00
#
_symmetry.space_group_name_H-M   'P 1'
#
loop_
_entity.id
_entity.type
_entity.pdbx_description
1 polymer ?
#
loop_
_entity_poly.entity_id
_entity_poly.type
_entity_poly.pdbx_seq_one_letter_code
_entity_poly.pdbx_strand_id
1 'polypeptide(L)'
;LGREALDRARRIRSGPWHGDRLDLLRYSARQKRELELHGVSGHFDLPDGPGSLWPLLLAAHWLHVGKGTVMGLGEIRIEPTHDRL
;
A
#
# COMPACT_ATOMS: atom_id res chain seq x y z
N LEU A 1 -13.54 -14.11 6.49
CA LEU A 1 -12.21 -13.64 6.05
C LEU A 1 -11.93 -12.19 6.47
N GLY A 2 -12.75 -11.20 6.07
CA GLY A 2 -12.44 -9.78 6.29
C GLY A 2 -12.13 -9.36 7.74
N ARG A 3 -13.02 -9.67 8.70
CA ARG A 3 -12.85 -9.21 10.09
C ARG A 3 -11.72 -9.90 10.84
N GLU A 4 -11.61 -11.21 10.71
CA GLU A 4 -10.53 -12.01 11.31
C GLU A 4 -9.14 -11.61 10.76
N ALA A 5 -9.03 -11.33 9.46
CA ALA A 5 -7.79 -10.84 8.87
C ALA A 5 -7.43 -9.45 9.40
N LEU A 6 -8.41 -8.55 9.56
CA LEU A 6 -8.19 -7.23 10.17
C LEU A 6 -7.76 -7.34 11.65
N ASP A 7 -8.38 -8.25 12.41
CA ASP A 7 -8.00 -8.48 13.80
C ASP A 7 -6.58 -9.02 13.92
N ARG A 8 -6.16 -9.91 12.99
CA ARG A 8 -4.75 -10.34 12.89
C ARG A 8 -3.83 -9.18 12.52
N ALA A 9 -4.19 -8.39 11.50
CA ALA A 9 -3.37 -7.26 11.04
C ALA A 9 -3.12 -6.25 12.16
N ARG A 10 -4.14 -5.94 12.98
CA ARG A 10 -4.02 -5.03 14.13
C ARG A 10 -3.07 -5.54 15.22
N ARG A 11 -2.76 -6.83 15.25
CA ARG A 11 -1.82 -7.44 16.22
C ARG A 11 -0.40 -7.54 15.68
N ILE A 12 -0.19 -7.35 14.38
CA ILE A 12 1.15 -7.37 13.79
C ILE A 12 1.87 -6.11 14.24
N ARG A 13 3.08 -6.28 14.78
CA ARG A 13 3.95 -5.16 15.12
C ARG A 13 4.43 -4.50 13.83
N SER A 14 4.32 -3.18 13.74
CA SER A 14 4.88 -2.37 12.66
C SER A 14 5.82 -1.31 13.23
N GLY A 15 6.86 -0.98 12.46
CA GLY A 15 7.66 0.22 12.68
C GLY A 15 6.85 1.49 12.41
N PRO A 16 7.44 2.67 12.68
CA PRO A 16 6.85 3.94 12.28
C PRO A 16 6.67 4.00 10.76
N TRP A 17 5.64 4.71 10.32
CA TRP A 17 5.45 5.01 8.90
C TRP A 17 6.37 6.15 8.48
N HIS A 18 7.07 5.94 7.37
CA HIS A 18 7.95 6.91 6.72
C HIS A 18 7.41 7.19 5.32
N GLY A 19 6.76 8.34 5.16
CA GLY A 19 6.21 8.74 3.89
C GLY A 19 5.57 10.11 3.93
N ASP A 20 5.07 10.51 2.77
CA ASP A 20 4.49 11.80 2.53
C ASP A 20 3.14 11.68 1.83
N ARG A 21 2.37 12.76 1.87
CA ARG A 21 1.21 12.92 1.00
C ARG A 21 1.68 12.96 -0.45
N LEU A 22 1.01 12.22 -1.32
CA LEU A 22 1.26 12.21 -2.75
C LEU A 22 0.03 12.77 -3.46
N ASP A 23 0.09 14.02 -3.88
CA ASP A 23 -0.93 14.64 -4.72
C ASP A 23 -0.48 14.63 -6.18
N LEU A 24 -1.32 14.06 -7.03
CA LEU A 24 -1.07 13.98 -8.46
C LEU A 24 -2.20 14.64 -9.22
N LEU A 25 -1.88 15.19 -10.40
CA LEU A 25 -2.86 15.62 -11.38
C LEU A 25 -2.90 14.61 -12.52
N ARG A 26 -4.10 14.23 -12.91
CA ARG A 26 -4.32 13.40 -14.09
C ARG A 26 -5.32 14.04 -15.02
N TYR A 27 -4.93 14.24 -16.27
CA TYR A 27 -5.88 14.61 -17.30
C TYR A 27 -6.82 13.43 -17.63
N SER A 28 -8.13 13.67 -17.60
CA SER A 28 -9.14 12.71 -18.03
C SER A 28 -9.61 13.05 -19.44
N ALA A 29 -9.21 12.25 -20.43
CA ALA A 29 -9.71 12.42 -21.80
C ALA A 29 -11.24 12.29 -21.89
N ARG A 30 -11.84 11.39 -21.09
CA ARG A 30 -13.31 11.22 -21.00
C ARG A 30 -14.01 12.45 -20.44
N GLN A 31 -13.48 13.06 -19.39
CA GLN A 31 -14.10 14.22 -18.74
C GLN A 31 -13.58 15.56 -19.27
N LYS A 32 -12.57 15.54 -20.15
CA LYS A 32 -11.86 16.70 -20.71
C LYS A 32 -11.40 17.71 -19.65
N ARG A 33 -10.88 17.22 -18.52
CA ARG A 33 -10.37 18.04 -17.42
C ARG A 33 -9.29 17.32 -16.64
N GLU A 34 -8.49 18.10 -15.90
CA GLU A 34 -7.61 17.57 -14.86
C GLU A 34 -8.42 17.09 -13.65
N LEU A 35 -7.96 16.00 -13.07
CA LEU A 35 -8.51 15.41 -11.86
C LEU A 35 -7.38 15.32 -10.84
N GLU A 36 -7.67 15.81 -9.64
CA GLU A 36 -6.80 15.63 -8.49
C GLU A 36 -6.91 14.20 -7.96
N LEU A 37 -5.75 13.60 -7.71
CA LEU A 37 -5.60 12.27 -7.14
C LEU A 37 -4.77 12.43 -5.87
N HIS A 38 -5.44 12.39 -4.73
CA HIS A 38 -4.79 12.45 -3.42
C HIS A 38 -4.49 11.04 -2.93
N GLY A 39 -3.29 10.85 -2.42
CA GLY A 39 -2.84 9.60 -1.82
C GLY A 39 -1.69 9.83 -0.87
N VAL A 40 -1.01 8.74 -0.55
CA VAL A 40 0.21 8.72 0.25
C VAL A 40 1.21 7.80 -0.43
N SER A 41 2.49 8.08 -0.25
CA SER A 41 3.59 7.19 -0.66
C SER A 41 4.60 7.11 0.46
N GLY A 42 5.05 5.90 0.75
CA GLY A 42 5.98 5.65 1.84
C GLY A 42 6.13 4.17 2.13
N HIS A 43 6.76 3.89 3.27
CA HIS A 43 7.05 2.55 3.72
C HIS A 43 6.99 2.49 5.25
N PHE A 44 6.94 1.27 5.77
CA PHE A 44 7.16 0.96 7.17
C PHE A 44 7.67 -0.47 7.25
N ASP A 45 8.43 -0.78 8.29
CA ASP A 45 8.95 -2.11 8.50
C ASP A 45 7.95 -2.99 9.27
N LEU A 46 7.95 -4.28 8.95
CA LEU A 46 7.26 -5.32 9.72
C LEU A 46 8.33 -6.20 10.38
N PRO A 47 8.80 -5.87 11.60
CA PRO A 47 9.94 -6.56 12.23
C PRO A 47 9.72 -8.06 12.44
N ASP A 48 8.49 -8.46 12.77
CA ASP A 48 8.11 -9.87 12.93
C ASP A 48 7.56 -10.48 11.61
N GLY A 49 7.60 -9.71 10.52
CA GLY A 49 6.98 -10.03 9.26
C GLY A 49 5.45 -10.02 9.29
N PRO A 50 4.80 -10.33 8.16
CA PRO A 50 3.34 -10.29 8.01
C PRO A 50 2.63 -11.58 8.47
N GLY A 51 3.38 -12.60 8.91
CA GLY A 51 2.84 -13.88 9.37
C GLY A 51 1.88 -14.52 8.37
N SER A 52 0.74 -15.02 8.88
CA SER A 52 -0.28 -15.69 8.05
C SER A 52 -1.00 -14.77 7.06
N LEU A 53 -0.77 -13.44 7.13
CA LEU A 53 -1.33 -12.49 6.15
C LEU A 53 -0.45 -12.34 4.91
N TRP A 54 0.70 -13.02 4.86
CA TRP A 54 1.60 -13.01 3.70
C TRP A 54 0.89 -13.19 2.34
N PRO A 55 -0.05 -14.14 2.15
CA PRO A 55 -0.71 -14.31 0.86
C PRO A 55 -1.50 -13.08 0.40
N LEU A 56 -2.02 -12.28 1.34
CA LEU A 56 -2.74 -11.04 1.01
C LEU A 56 -1.78 -9.94 0.56
N LEU A 57 -0.61 -9.83 1.18
CA LEU A 57 0.41 -8.87 0.74
C LEU A 57 0.98 -9.25 -0.62
N LEU A 58 1.22 -10.55 -0.86
CA LEU A 58 1.62 -11.02 -2.18
C LEU A 58 0.56 -10.72 -3.24
N ALA A 59 -0.73 -10.93 -2.94
CA ALA A 59 -1.80 -10.56 -3.85
C ALA A 59 -1.82 -9.05 -4.11
N ALA A 60 -1.62 -8.23 -3.07
CA ALA A 60 -1.57 -6.77 -3.18
C ALA A 60 -0.39 -6.28 -4.04
N HIS A 61 0.73 -6.99 -4.07
CA HIS A 61 1.84 -6.68 -4.97
C HIS A 61 1.42 -6.68 -6.45
N TRP A 62 0.58 -7.65 -6.84
CA TRP A 62 0.08 -7.77 -8.22
C TRP A 62 -1.16 -6.92 -8.49
N LEU A 63 -2.07 -6.85 -7.52
CA LEU A 63 -3.39 -6.24 -7.69
C LEU A 63 -3.45 -4.76 -7.32
N HIS A 64 -2.43 -4.28 -6.58
CA HIS A 64 -2.40 -2.99 -5.91
C HIS A 64 -3.56 -2.84 -4.90
N VAL A 65 -3.57 -1.74 -4.13
CA VAL A 65 -4.55 -1.52 -3.07
C VAL A 65 -5.20 -0.13 -3.18
N GLY A 66 -6.51 -0.10 -2.98
CA GLY A 66 -7.28 1.15 -2.91
C GLY A 66 -7.88 1.58 -4.25
N LYS A 67 -8.01 2.89 -4.45
CA LYS A 67 -8.64 3.47 -5.63
C LYS A 67 -7.61 3.72 -6.73
N GLY A 68 -7.96 3.42 -7.97
CA GLY A 68 -7.12 3.72 -9.13
C GLY A 68 -6.06 2.65 -9.43
N THR A 69 -6.23 1.44 -8.91
CA THR A 69 -5.36 0.28 -9.20
C THR A 69 -5.25 -0.01 -10.69
N VAL A 70 -6.36 0.11 -11.43
CA VAL A 70 -6.37 -0.02 -12.90
C VAL A 70 -5.54 1.04 -13.63
N MET A 71 -5.17 2.13 -12.96
CA MET A 71 -4.28 3.18 -13.46
C MET A 71 -2.85 3.06 -12.91
N GLY A 72 -2.53 1.96 -12.21
CA GLY A 72 -1.23 1.71 -11.60
C GLY A 72 -1.05 2.31 -10.19
N LEU A 73 -2.07 2.94 -9.59
CA LEU A 73 -1.95 3.49 -8.24
C LEU A 73 -2.10 2.43 -7.16
N GLY A 74 -1.55 2.71 -5.97
CA GLY A 74 -1.65 1.81 -4.82
C GLY A 74 -0.72 0.60 -4.90
N GLU A 75 0.36 0.69 -5.69
CA GLU A 75 1.39 -0.33 -5.76
C GLU A 75 1.99 -0.57 -4.37
N ILE A 76 2.17 -1.84 -4.03
CA ILE A 76 2.90 -2.25 -2.82
C ILE A 76 4.10 -3.08 -3.26
N ARG A 77 5.28 -2.68 -2.78
CA ARG A 77 6.50 -3.48 -2.89
C ARG A 77 6.83 -4.07 -1.54
N ILE A 78 7.30 -5.31 -1.57
CA ILE A 78 7.70 -6.04 -0.39
C ILE A 78 9.16 -6.38 -0.56
N GLU A 79 9.97 -5.87 0.34
CA GLU A 79 11.42 -6.02 0.31
C GLU A 79 11.86 -6.58 1.66
N PRO A 80 12.92 -7.40 1.72
CA PRO A 80 13.52 -7.77 2.99
C PRO A 80 14.01 -6.50 3.69
N THR A 81 13.60 -6.31 4.95
CA THR A 81 14.23 -5.33 5.84
C THR A 81 15.62 -5.85 6.16
N HIS A 82 16.61 -5.54 5.32
CA HIS A 82 18.01 -5.73 5.69
C HIS A 82 18.32 -4.73 6.81
N ASP A 83 19.13 -5.16 7.79
CA ASP A 83 19.80 -4.23 8.69
C ASP A 83 20.55 -3.21 7.80
N ARG A 84 19.99 -2.01 7.65
CA ARG A 84 20.74 -0.87 7.14
C ARG A 84 21.78 -0.55 8.21
N LEU A 85 22.95 -1.19 8.09
CA LEU A 85 24.16 -0.86 8.85
C LEU A 85 24.50 0.62 8.69
#